data_AF-A0AAX0VK80-F1
#
_entry.id   AF-A0AAX0VK80-F1
#
_cell.length_a   1.000
_cell.length_b   1.000
_cell.length_c   1.000
_cell.angle_alpha   90.00
_cell.angle_beta   90.00
_cell.angle_gamma   90.00
#
_symmetry.space_group_name_H-M   'P 1'
#
loop_
_entity.id
_entity.type
_entity.pdbx_description
1 polymer ?
#
loop_
_entity_poly.entity_id
_entity_poly.type
_entity_poly.pdbx_seq_one_letter_code
_entity_poly.pdbx_strand_id
1 'polypeptide(L)'
;MGTQDPRARLLEKLAKVNVCMLTTAERDGTLVTRPMGLQQAEDGGTLWFLTRATSDVAADAPQRPVNVAVQDKDFWASLAGHGQLVRDDARKKEFWNPATEAFFGEGSNPEDPQIVLVRVDVDTAQFWESPGAVATAVELVKAKVTGGTAEPGDSETVRF
;
A
#
# COMPACT_ATOMS: atom_id res chain seq x y z
N MET A 1 20.55 -17.13 -1.24
CA MET A 1 20.38 -15.66 -1.23
C MET A 1 19.59 -15.31 0.02
N GLY A 2 20.05 -14.32 0.78
CA GLY A 2 19.88 -14.24 2.24
C GLY A 2 18.44 -14.27 2.76
N THR A 3 18.27 -15.00 3.85
CA THR A 3 17.12 -15.04 4.76
C THR A 3 16.90 -13.66 5.40
N GLN A 4 16.50 -12.66 4.61
CA GLN A 4 16.04 -11.39 5.14
C GLN A 4 14.63 -11.57 5.71
N ASP A 5 14.40 -10.95 6.87
CA ASP A 5 13.09 -10.89 7.52
C ASP A 5 12.00 -10.48 6.51
N PRO A 6 10.94 -11.30 6.30
CA PRO A 6 9.84 -11.00 5.40
C PRO A 6 9.23 -9.62 5.64
N ARG A 7 9.15 -9.18 6.90
CA ARG A 7 8.61 -7.87 7.28
C ARG A 7 9.53 -6.74 6.79
N ALA A 8 10.82 -6.85 7.05
CA ALA A 8 11.80 -5.84 6.60
C ALA A 8 11.79 -5.67 5.08
N ARG A 9 11.70 -6.77 4.33
CA ARG A 9 11.61 -6.74 2.85
C ARG A 9 10.34 -6.06 2.36
N LEU A 10 9.19 -6.41 2.93
CA LEU A 10 7.92 -5.76 2.63
C LEU A 10 8.03 -4.24 2.88
N LEU A 11 8.54 -3.82 4.03
CA LEU A 11 8.68 -2.40 4.38
C LEU A 11 9.66 -1.66 3.45
N GLU A 12 10.78 -2.30 3.07
CA GLU A 12 11.72 -1.72 2.10
C GLU A 12 11.06 -1.48 0.73
N LYS A 13 10.20 -2.40 0.29
CA LYS A 13 9.44 -2.26 -0.95
C LYS A 13 8.38 -1.17 -0.83
N LEU A 14 7.60 -1.16 0.25
CA LEU A 14 6.57 -0.14 0.51
C LEU A 14 7.16 1.28 0.58
N ALA A 15 8.36 1.45 1.14
CA ALA A 15 9.04 2.75 1.21
C ALA A 15 9.36 3.35 -0.17
N LYS A 16 9.34 2.54 -1.25
CA LYS A 16 9.57 2.97 -2.63
C LYS A 16 8.27 3.19 -3.41
N VAL A 17 7.12 2.86 -2.82
CA VAL A 17 5.80 3.00 -3.44
C VAL A 17 5.32 4.43 -3.31
N ASN A 18 5.12 5.10 -4.45
CA ASN A 18 4.52 6.43 -4.47
C ASN A 18 2.99 6.36 -4.39
N VAL A 19 2.38 5.44 -5.15
CA VAL A 19 0.93 5.29 -5.28
C VAL A 19 0.57 3.81 -5.14
N CYS A 20 -0.46 3.52 -4.34
CA CYS A 20 -1.06 2.20 -4.21
C CYS A 20 -2.59 2.29 -4.33
N MET A 21 -3.26 1.15 -4.46
CA MET A 21 -4.71 1.08 -4.57
C MET A 21 -5.32 0.80 -3.19
N LEU A 22 -6.05 1.76 -2.62
CA LEU A 22 -6.77 1.58 -1.37
C LEU A 22 -8.22 1.20 -1.66
N THR A 23 -8.61 0.01 -1.23
CA THR A 23 -9.97 -0.52 -1.34
C THR A 23 -10.71 -0.32 -0.03
N THR A 24 -11.86 0.34 -0.10
CA THR A 24 -12.81 0.52 1.00
C THR A 24 -14.16 -0.10 0.64
N ALA A 25 -15.03 -0.27 1.63
CA ALA A 25 -16.41 -0.69 1.42
C ALA A 25 -17.36 0.50 1.65
N GLU A 26 -18.21 0.76 0.65
CA GLU A 26 -19.34 1.67 0.79
C GLU A 26 -20.37 1.13 1.79
N ARG A 27 -21.39 1.93 2.13
CA ARG A 27 -22.40 1.54 3.13
C ARG A 27 -23.20 0.29 2.77
N ASP A 28 -23.39 0.03 1.48
CA ASP A 28 -24.10 -1.14 0.96
C ASP A 28 -23.19 -2.38 0.83
N GLY A 29 -21.90 -2.25 1.15
CA GLY A 29 -20.90 -3.31 1.04
C GLY A 29 -20.18 -3.35 -0.31
N THR A 30 -20.51 -2.46 -1.25
CA THR A 30 -19.80 -2.36 -2.53
C THR A 30 -18.33 -2.00 -2.28
N LEU A 31 -17.42 -2.79 -2.86
CA LEU A 31 -15.99 -2.52 -2.78
C LEU A 31 -15.58 -1.52 -3.85
N VAL A 32 -14.95 -0.43 -3.44
CA VAL A 32 -14.44 0.60 -4.33
C VAL A 32 -12.96 0.80 -4.06
N THR A 33 -12.16 0.78 -5.12
CA THR A 33 -10.71 0.96 -5.05
C THR A 33 -10.30 2.28 -5.68
N ARG A 34 -9.37 2.98 -5.02
CA ARG A 34 -8.94 4.32 -5.44
C ARG A 34 -7.40 4.41 -5.35
N PRO A 35 -6.73 5.03 -6.34
CA PRO A 35 -5.30 5.30 -6.24
C PRO A 35 -5.04 6.34 -5.14
N MET A 36 -4.14 6.02 -4.22
CA MET A 36 -3.78 6.85 -3.07
C MET A 36 -2.27 6.98 -2.97
N GLY A 37 -1.80 8.20 -2.68
CA GLY A 37 -0.39 8.47 -2.43
C GLY A 37 0.02 7.99 -1.03
N LEU A 38 0.86 6.96 -0.96
CA LEU A 38 1.37 6.43 0.31
C LEU A 38 2.39 7.42 0.87
N GLN A 39 2.11 8.00 2.04
CA GLN A 39 3.01 8.96 2.69
C GLN A 39 4.11 8.26 3.48
N GLN A 40 3.73 7.22 4.21
CA GLN A 40 4.64 6.44 5.02
C GLN A 40 4.05 5.06 5.30
N ALA A 41 4.93 4.06 5.34
CA ALA A 41 4.69 2.75 5.94
C ALA A 41 5.59 2.61 7.16
N GLU A 42 5.01 2.37 8.33
CA GLU A 42 5.74 2.23 9.58
C GLU A 42 6.00 0.76 9.93
N ASP A 43 7.06 0.51 10.71
CA ASP A 43 7.49 -0.84 11.11
C ASP A 43 6.38 -1.63 11.83
N GLY A 44 5.48 -0.94 12.52
CA GLY A 44 4.32 -1.50 13.21
C GLY A 44 3.12 -1.82 12.32
N GLY A 45 3.24 -1.70 10.98
CA GLY A 45 2.14 -1.98 10.06
C GLY A 45 1.16 -0.84 9.89
N THR A 46 1.55 0.39 10.25
CA THR A 46 0.71 1.58 10.03
C THR A 46 1.03 2.21 8.68
N LEU A 47 0.02 2.40 7.83
CA LEU A 47 0.14 3.12 6.57
C LEU A 47 -0.59 4.46 6.67
N TRP A 48 0.02 5.51 6.12
CA TRP A 48 -0.52 6.86 6.15
C TRP A 48 -0.82 7.41 4.76
N PHE A 49 -1.99 8.04 4.63
CA PHE A 49 -2.44 8.70 3.42
C PHE A 49 -3.01 10.08 3.75
N LEU A 50 -2.75 11.07 2.90
CA LEU A 50 -3.41 12.37 2.96
C LEU A 50 -4.62 12.39 2.03
N THR A 51 -5.72 13.00 2.47
CA THR A 51 -6.92 13.21 1.65
C THR A 51 -7.73 14.42 2.13
N ARG A 52 -8.78 14.78 1.40
CA ARG A 52 -9.77 15.75 1.86
C ARG A 52 -10.80 15.09 2.78
N ALA A 53 -11.24 15.80 3.81
CA ALA A 53 -12.28 15.36 4.75
C ALA A 53 -13.62 15.02 4.06
N THR A 54 -13.87 15.61 2.90
CA THR A 54 -15.06 15.39 2.08
C THR A 54 -14.92 14.26 1.05
N SER A 55 -13.75 13.62 0.96
CA SER A 55 -13.54 12.51 0.02
C SER A 55 -14.28 11.25 0.45
N ASP A 56 -14.69 10.43 -0.53
CA ASP A 56 -15.36 9.15 -0.25
C ASP A 56 -14.49 8.23 0.61
N VAL A 57 -13.17 8.19 0.36
CA VAL A 57 -12.24 7.38 1.18
C VAL A 57 -12.22 7.82 2.65
N ALA A 58 -12.35 9.12 2.93
CA ALA A 58 -12.45 9.63 4.30
C ALA A 58 -13.79 9.25 4.97
N ALA A 59 -14.84 9.04 4.18
CA ALA A 59 -16.15 8.60 4.65
C ALA A 59 -16.22 7.06 4.83
N ASP A 60 -15.56 6.30 3.95
CA ASP A 60 -15.71 4.85 3.84
C ASP A 60 -14.66 4.07 4.64
N ALA A 61 -13.42 4.57 4.76
CA ALA A 61 -12.34 3.86 5.45
C ALA A 61 -12.52 3.71 6.97
N PRO A 62 -13.04 4.70 7.73
CA PRO A 62 -12.97 4.66 9.19
C PRO A 62 -13.75 3.52 9.84
N GLN A 63 -13.11 2.82 10.78
CA GLN A 63 -13.69 1.73 11.58
C GLN A 63 -14.24 0.57 10.72
N ARG A 64 -13.67 0.37 9.52
CA ARG A 64 -14.04 -0.69 8.60
C ARG A 64 -12.80 -1.44 8.09
N PRO A 65 -12.97 -2.71 7.70
CA PRO A 65 -11.94 -3.44 6.97
C PRO A 65 -11.61 -2.73 5.66
N VAL A 66 -10.32 -2.66 5.35
CA VAL A 66 -9.78 -2.11 4.10
C VAL A 66 -8.70 -3.04 3.56
N ASN A 67 -8.37 -2.88 2.29
CA ASN A 67 -7.20 -3.52 1.69
C ASN A 67 -6.37 -2.52 0.90
N VAL A 68 -5.06 -2.55 1.10
CA VAL A 68 -4.12 -1.80 0.27
C VAL A 68 -3.45 -2.78 -0.67
N ALA A 69 -3.64 -2.58 -1.98
CA ALA A 69 -2.98 -3.34 -3.01
C ALA A 69 -1.82 -2.53 -3.61
N VAL A 70 -0.65 -3.14 -3.66
CA VAL A 70 0.55 -2.59 -4.28
C VAL A 70 0.87 -3.43 -5.52
N GLN A 71 1.14 -2.74 -6.61
CA GLN A 71 1.69 -3.34 -7.82
C GLN A 71 2.89 -2.50 -8.25
N ASP A 72 4.03 -3.15 -8.37
CA ASP A 72 5.22 -2.64 -9.06
C ASP A 72 5.67 -3.69 -10.10
N LYS A 73 6.78 -3.44 -10.78
CA LYS A 73 7.29 -4.25 -11.90
C LYS A 73 7.45 -5.74 -11.57
N ASP A 74 8.00 -6.04 -10.40
CA ASP A 74 8.34 -7.40 -9.94
C ASP A 74 7.85 -7.71 -8.52
N PHE A 75 7.00 -6.84 -7.97
CA PHE A 75 6.51 -6.91 -6.60
C PHE A 75 5.01 -6.64 -6.56
N TRP A 76 4.28 -7.49 -5.86
CA TRP A 76 2.87 -7.31 -5.58
C TRP A 76 2.63 -7.51 -4.09
N ALA A 77 1.75 -6.72 -3.50
CA ALA A 77 1.33 -6.94 -2.13
C ALA A 77 -0.16 -6.68 -1.94
N SER A 78 -0.77 -7.43 -1.03
CA SER A 78 -2.10 -7.20 -0.50
C SER A 78 -2.00 -7.06 1.01
N LEU A 79 -2.33 -5.89 1.53
CA LEU A 79 -2.28 -5.57 2.95
C LEU A 79 -3.70 -5.39 3.46
N ALA A 80 -4.18 -6.35 4.26
CA ALA A 80 -5.49 -6.30 4.89
C ALA A 80 -5.39 -5.69 6.29
N GLY A 81 -6.31 -4.79 6.60
CA GLY A 81 -6.29 -4.05 7.86
C GLY A 81 -7.57 -3.25 8.07
N HIS A 82 -7.48 -2.25 8.95
CA HIS A 82 -8.60 -1.38 9.30
C HIS A 82 -8.25 0.09 9.09
N GLY A 83 -9.17 0.85 8.51
CA GLY A 83 -9.00 2.29 8.29
C GLY A 83 -9.43 3.12 9.50
N GLN A 84 -8.78 4.26 9.70
CA GLN A 84 -9.16 5.29 10.66
C GLN A 84 -8.99 6.67 10.04
N LEU A 85 -9.86 7.61 10.44
CA LEU A 85 -9.67 9.03 10.12
C LEU A 85 -8.95 9.72 11.27
N VAL A 86 -7.83 10.37 10.95
CA VAL A 86 -6.99 11.05 11.94
C VAL A 86 -6.85 12.53 11.57
N ARG A 87 -6.96 13.39 12.57
CA ARG A 87 -6.66 14.83 12.48
C ARG A 87 -5.45 15.11 13.35
N ASP A 88 -4.28 15.11 12.73
CA ASP A 88 -2.99 15.33 13.40
C ASP A 88 -2.16 16.31 12.56
N ASP A 89 -2.09 17.56 13.03
CA ASP A 89 -1.36 18.61 12.34
C ASP A 89 0.16 18.36 12.34
N ALA A 90 0.70 17.66 13.34
CA ALA A 90 2.12 17.34 13.38
C ALA A 90 2.49 16.32 12.29
N ARG A 91 1.68 15.27 12.13
CA ARG A 91 1.85 14.30 11.03
C ARG A 91 1.59 14.90 9.66
N LYS A 92 0.55 15.75 9.52
CA LYS A 92 0.32 16.47 8.25
C LYS A 92 1.53 17.32 7.85
N LYS A 93 2.19 17.99 8.81
CA LYS A 93 3.41 18.77 8.57
C LYS A 93 4.58 17.90 8.14
N GLU A 94 4.76 16.73 8.76
CA GLU A 94 5.82 15.79 8.40
C GLU A 94 5.69 15.29 6.95
N PHE A 95 4.46 15.04 6.49
CA PHE A 95 4.17 14.57 5.14
C PHE A 95 4.04 15.69 4.10
N TRP A 96 4.10 16.96 4.54
CA TRP A 96 3.92 18.09 3.65
C TRP A 96 5.16 18.35 2.80
N ASN A 97 4.98 18.39 1.49
CA ASN A 97 6.03 18.68 0.52
C ASN A 97 5.40 19.32 -0.74
N PRO A 98 6.20 19.83 -1.70
CA PRO A 98 5.65 20.48 -2.89
C PRO A 98 4.72 19.61 -3.74
N ALA A 99 4.91 18.29 -3.78
CA ALA A 99 4.02 17.39 -4.50
C ALA A 99 2.66 17.25 -3.80
N THR A 100 2.67 17.16 -2.47
CA THR A 100 1.47 17.18 -1.63
C THR A 100 0.71 18.50 -1.81
N GLU A 101 1.41 19.64 -1.76
CA GLU A 101 0.80 20.97 -1.99
C GLU A 101 0.16 21.06 -3.38
N ALA A 102 0.85 20.60 -4.42
CA ALA A 102 0.32 20.58 -5.79
C ALA A 102 -0.95 19.72 -5.92
N PHE A 103 -1.06 18.62 -5.16
CA PHE A 103 -2.25 17.78 -5.15
C PHE A 103 -3.46 18.45 -4.47
N PHE A 104 -3.21 19.22 -3.39
CA PHE A 104 -4.28 19.93 -2.68
C PHE A 104 -4.61 21.31 -3.27
N GLY A 105 -3.71 21.87 -4.08
CA GLY A 105 -3.87 23.14 -4.78
C GLY A 105 -3.12 24.28 -4.11
N GLU A 106 -2.92 25.37 -4.86
CA GLU A 106 -2.18 26.54 -4.40
C GLU A 106 -2.77 27.13 -3.10
N GLY A 107 -1.90 27.43 -2.13
CA GLY A 107 -2.29 27.99 -0.82
C GLY A 107 -2.78 26.97 0.21
N SER A 108 -2.85 25.69 -0.16
CA SER A 108 -3.08 24.61 0.81
C SER A 108 -1.94 24.55 1.83
N ASN A 109 -2.26 24.19 3.07
CA ASN A 109 -1.28 24.05 4.14
C ASN A 109 -1.64 22.86 5.03
N PRO A 110 -0.67 22.28 5.76
CA PRO A 110 -0.93 21.12 6.59
C PRO A 110 -1.90 21.39 7.74
N GLU A 111 -2.09 22.63 8.19
CA GLU A 111 -3.07 23.02 9.21
C GLU A 111 -4.51 23.14 8.68
N ASP A 112 -4.74 22.98 7.37
CA ASP A 112 -6.08 23.03 6.80
C ASP A 112 -6.97 21.94 7.43
N PRO A 113 -8.11 22.27 8.07
CA PRO A 113 -9.01 21.29 8.67
C PRO A 113 -9.72 20.40 7.64
N GLN A 114 -9.74 20.81 6.36
CA GLN A 114 -10.22 19.99 5.25
C GLN A 114 -9.20 18.95 4.80
N ILE A 115 -7.94 19.06 5.19
CA ILE A 115 -6.92 18.04 4.94
C ILE A 115 -6.82 17.15 6.18
N VAL A 116 -7.02 15.86 5.96
CA VAL A 116 -7.06 14.82 7.00
C VAL A 116 -6.21 13.63 6.59
N LEU A 117 -5.89 12.80 7.57
CA LEU A 117 -5.14 11.58 7.37
C LEU A 117 -6.09 10.39 7.37
N VAL A 118 -5.92 9.50 6.41
CA VAL A 118 -6.40 8.12 6.53
C VAL A 118 -5.24 7.29 7.02
N ARG A 119 -5.39 6.71 8.21
CA ARG A 119 -4.48 5.74 8.81
C ARG A 119 -5.02 4.35 8.51
N VAL A 120 -4.19 3.44 8.02
CA VAL A 120 -4.53 2.02 7.92
C VAL A 120 -3.65 1.25 8.87
N ASP A 121 -4.28 0.58 9.83
CA ASP A 121 -3.63 -0.39 10.71
C ASP A 121 -3.68 -1.75 10.03
N VAL A 122 -2.55 -2.21 9.48
CA VAL A 122 -2.43 -3.49 8.78
C VAL A 122 -2.38 -4.62 9.79
N ASP A 123 -3.22 -5.63 9.61
CA ASP A 123 -3.21 -6.86 10.42
C ASP A 123 -2.34 -7.94 9.76
N THR A 124 -2.47 -8.05 8.43
CA THR A 124 -1.73 -9.03 7.63
C THR A 124 -1.35 -8.47 6.27
N ALA A 125 -0.17 -8.83 5.79
CA ALA A 125 0.26 -8.53 4.44
C ALA A 125 0.76 -9.80 3.76
N GLN A 126 0.22 -10.10 2.58
CA GLN A 126 0.78 -11.09 1.68
C GLN A 126 1.46 -10.39 0.53
N PHE A 127 2.67 -10.80 0.19
CA PHE A 127 3.39 -10.25 -0.96
C PHE A 127 4.00 -11.36 -1.82
N TRP A 128 4.21 -11.02 -3.09
CA TRP A 128 4.78 -11.88 -4.11
C TRP A 128 5.91 -11.14 -4.80
N GLU A 129 7.00 -11.85 -5.05
CA GLU A 129 8.14 -11.35 -5.80
C GLU A 129 8.43 -12.26 -6.99
N SER A 130 8.62 -11.65 -8.15
CA SER A 130 9.11 -12.37 -9.34
C SER A 130 10.63 -12.25 -9.43
N PRO A 131 11.34 -13.33 -9.81
CA PRO A 131 12.78 -13.27 -10.08
C PRO A 131 13.12 -12.48 -11.36
N GLY A 132 12.13 -11.85 -12.00
CA GLY A 132 12.28 -11.03 -13.20
C GLY A 132 12.06 -11.82 -14.49
N ALA A 133 11.76 -11.10 -15.58
CA ALA A 133 11.30 -11.69 -16.84
C ALA A 133 12.26 -12.74 -17.44
N VAL A 134 13.58 -12.54 -17.30
CA VAL A 134 14.58 -13.47 -17.83
C VAL A 134 14.61 -14.78 -17.04
N ALA A 135 14.64 -14.70 -15.71
CA ALA A 135 14.62 -15.89 -14.86
C ALA A 135 13.31 -16.67 -15.04
N THR A 136 12.18 -15.96 -15.09
CA THR A 136 10.87 -16.56 -15.40
C THR A 136 10.85 -17.26 -16.76
N ALA A 137 11.44 -16.66 -17.80
CA ALA A 137 11.53 -17.28 -19.12
C ALA A 137 12.39 -18.54 -19.13
N VAL A 138 13.52 -18.55 -18.39
CA VAL A 138 14.39 -19.73 -18.24
C VAL A 138 13.65 -20.86 -17.52
N GLU A 139 12.94 -20.57 -16.43
CA GLU A 139 12.13 -21.54 -15.70
C GLU A 139 11.02 -22.14 -16.58
N LEU A 140 10.33 -21.31 -17.37
CA LEU A 140 9.31 -21.77 -18.31
C LEU A 140 9.87 -22.70 -19.40
N VAL A 141 11.04 -22.37 -19.97
CA VAL A 141 11.71 -23.24 -20.95
C VAL A 141 12.12 -24.57 -20.31
N LYS A 142 12.71 -24.52 -19.11
CA LYS A 142 13.13 -25.71 -18.36
C LYS A 142 11.93 -26.60 -18.03
N ALA A 143 10.83 -26.03 -17.53
CA ALA A 143 9.60 -26.75 -17.24
C ALA A 143 9.05 -27.46 -18.49
N LYS A 144 9.02 -26.77 -19.63
CA LYS A 144 8.57 -27.34 -20.91
C LYS A 144 9.46 -28.50 -21.40
N VAL A 145 10.78 -28.43 -21.20
CA VAL A 145 11.72 -29.48 -21.61
C VAL A 145 11.69 -30.67 -20.65
N THR A 146 11.52 -30.42 -19.35
CA THR A 146 11.58 -31.45 -18.29
C THR A 146 10.22 -32.08 -17.98
N GLY A 147 9.12 -31.49 -18.46
CA GLY A 147 7.75 -31.89 -18.11
C GLY A 147 7.33 -31.49 -16.69
N GLY A 148 8.13 -30.67 -16.00
CA GLY A 148 7.85 -30.16 -14.66
C GLY A 148 6.99 -28.88 -14.66
N THR A 149 6.71 -28.35 -13.46
CA THR A 149 6.03 -27.06 -13.26
C THR A 149 7.06 -25.93 -13.11
N ALA A 150 6.78 -24.77 -13.69
CA ALA A 150 7.55 -23.56 -13.40
C ALA A 150 7.04 -22.95 -12.08
N GLU A 151 7.95 -22.52 -11.21
CA GLU A 151 7.64 -21.82 -9.96
C GLU A 151 8.17 -20.37 -10.05
N PRO A 152 7.50 -19.48 -10.82
CA PRO A 152 8.06 -18.18 -11.20
C PRO A 152 8.02 -17.10 -10.10
N GLY A 153 7.99 -17.48 -8.82
CA GLY A 153 8.04 -16.56 -7.69
C GLY A 153 7.61 -17.20 -6.37
N ASP A 154 8.10 -16.64 -5.27
CA ASP A 154 7.70 -17.00 -3.91
C ASP A 154 6.64 -16.02 -3.40
N SER A 155 5.82 -16.48 -2.45
CA SER A 155 4.91 -15.62 -1.70
C SER A 155 5.17 -15.75 -0.22
N GLU A 156 5.11 -14.64 0.50
CA GLU A 156 5.31 -14.61 1.95
C GLU A 156 4.15 -13.87 2.62
N THR A 157 3.88 -14.23 3.87
CA THR A 157 2.83 -13.60 4.69
C THR A 157 3.43 -13.05 5.97
N VAL A 158 3.20 -11.76 6.22
CA VAL A 158 3.58 -11.05 7.43
C VAL A 158 2.32 -10.78 8.24
N ARG A 159 2.41 -10.95 9.56
CA ARG A 159 1.40 -10.50 10.53
C ARG A 159 2.02 -9.37 11.35
N PHE A 160 1.25 -8.34 11.66
CA PHE A 160 1.71 -7.19 12.43
C PHE A 160 1.26 -7.27 13.89
#